data_AF-A0A925AJA8-F1
#
_entry.id   AF-A0A925AJA8-F1
#
_cell.length_a   1.000
_cell.length_b   1.000
_cell.length_c   1.000
_cell.angle_alpha   90.00
_cell.angle_beta   90.00
_cell.angle_gamma   90.00
#
_symmetry.space_group_name_H-M   'P 1'
#
loop_
_entity.id
_entity.type
_entity.pdbx_description
1 polymer ?
#
loop_
_entity_poly.entity_id
_entity_poly.type
_entity_poly.pdbx_seq_one_letter_code
_entity_poly.pdbx_strand_id
1 'polypeptide(L)'
;MKDLKFGKPLQAMAWMFAFLVPVALYAQRTPYLPDPSYNPLKINVNLIILQRQDGSGNFQDNAADRSFLQNMINVTNQVFSTLVDRNEEYYPGKNLPFLSNAKIEIVPNIIFIKDERGWNNRNDHNFAGVPYLSGWYLDSLDQEIYRNDTLPKAINLYFTTDGQLYEQMVVSAATTDYDNLVFFKQHAASEIPTLRVKVYPYGQYHSMRCHIANVWLKLWWKRQVLHEPDWTMEYESAKSIAHELGHLMGLSHTDDKHIHALMRTRFGGVRDYMTTTEIAKIHESFGLYPSLWQFVQEDVIYGSPSADWVITGEETWTGNRRLYANIIVKTGATLTISSEILIPNDGTITVEQGANLLIEGGMVKRLNGTTEGLFIGSSSKE
;
A
#
# COMPACT_ATOMS: atom_id res chain seq x y z
N MET A 1 -36.42 7.59 -89.45
CA MET A 1 -36.21 6.13 -89.34
C MET A 1 -35.27 5.90 -88.16
N LYS A 2 -35.76 5.22 -87.11
CA LYS A 2 -35.03 4.59 -85.97
C LYS A 2 -34.23 5.54 -85.06
N ASP A 3 -34.25 5.48 -83.73
CA ASP A 3 -34.91 4.65 -82.74
C ASP A 3 -34.89 5.42 -81.39
N LEU A 4 -35.92 5.20 -80.55
CA LEU A 4 -35.95 5.56 -79.14
C LEU A 4 -34.87 4.80 -78.34
N LYS A 5 -34.44 5.34 -77.18
CA LYS A 5 -34.64 4.71 -75.84
C LYS A 5 -33.90 5.39 -74.66
N PHE A 6 -34.65 5.50 -73.55
CA PHE A 6 -34.33 5.48 -72.10
C PHE A 6 -33.14 6.31 -71.58
N GLY A 7 -33.28 7.25 -70.64
CA GLY A 7 -34.01 7.19 -69.37
C GLY A 7 -33.05 6.78 -68.23
N LYS A 8 -32.51 7.75 -67.47
CA LYS A 8 -31.79 7.51 -66.20
C LYS A 8 -32.24 8.51 -65.11
N PRO A 9 -32.42 8.06 -63.86
CA PRO A 9 -32.98 8.87 -62.78
C PRO A 9 -31.91 9.65 -62.00
N LEU A 10 -32.37 10.72 -61.34
CA LEU A 10 -31.68 11.55 -60.34
C LEU A 10 -31.02 10.68 -59.25
N GLN A 11 -29.72 10.91 -59.00
CA GLN A 11 -29.06 10.51 -57.76
C GLN A 11 -29.17 11.64 -56.74
N ALA A 12 -29.79 11.32 -55.60
CA ALA A 12 -29.79 12.15 -54.40
C ALA A 12 -28.42 12.04 -53.71
N MET A 13 -27.73 13.16 -53.55
CA MET A 13 -26.53 13.30 -52.71
C MET A 13 -26.97 13.41 -51.24
N ALA A 14 -26.87 12.30 -50.51
CA ALA A 14 -26.97 12.30 -49.05
C ALA A 14 -25.64 12.80 -48.46
N TRP A 15 -25.71 13.92 -47.75
CA TRP A 15 -24.63 14.42 -46.91
C TRP A 15 -24.47 13.51 -45.68
N MET A 16 -23.42 12.69 -45.65
CA MET A 16 -22.96 12.05 -44.42
C MET A 16 -22.04 13.02 -43.69
N PHE A 17 -22.58 13.75 -42.70
CA PHE A 17 -21.79 14.30 -41.62
C PHE A 17 -21.36 13.14 -40.72
N ALA A 18 -20.17 12.59 -40.97
CA ALA A 18 -19.49 11.76 -39.99
C ALA A 18 -19.04 12.68 -38.85
N PHE A 19 -19.79 12.66 -37.73
CA PHE A 19 -19.26 13.12 -36.46
C PHE A 19 -18.07 12.22 -36.11
N LEU A 20 -16.86 12.73 -36.39
CA LEU A 20 -15.65 12.29 -35.72
C LEU A 20 -15.80 12.65 -34.25
N VAL A 21 -16.49 11.80 -33.49
CA VAL A 21 -16.27 11.75 -32.05
C VAL A 21 -14.80 11.34 -31.90
N PRO A 22 -13.94 12.15 -31.28
CA PRO A 22 -12.61 11.68 -30.96
C PRO A 22 -12.83 10.46 -30.06
N VAL A 23 -12.44 9.29 -30.55
CA VAL A 23 -12.20 8.12 -29.71
C VAL A 23 -11.03 8.51 -28.84
N ALA A 24 -11.30 9.32 -27.80
CA ALA A 24 -10.47 9.37 -26.64
C ALA A 24 -10.37 7.92 -26.20
N LEU A 25 -9.16 7.37 -26.25
CA LEU A 25 -8.84 6.13 -25.59
C LEU A 25 -9.26 6.28 -24.13
N TYR A 26 -10.50 5.92 -23.81
CA TYR A 26 -10.87 5.42 -22.51
C TYR A 26 -10.17 4.06 -22.41
N ALA A 27 -8.83 4.10 -22.28
CA ALA A 27 -8.14 3.08 -21.52
C ALA A 27 -8.83 3.14 -20.16
N GLN A 28 -9.68 2.14 -19.92
CA GLN A 28 -10.53 2.02 -18.75
C GLN A 28 -9.62 2.25 -17.53
N ARG A 29 -9.62 3.47 -16.98
CA ARG A 29 -8.87 3.77 -15.76
C ARG A 29 -9.43 2.78 -14.76
N THR A 30 -8.58 1.91 -14.24
CA THR A 30 -9.00 1.09 -13.11
C THR A 30 -9.50 2.09 -12.05
N PRO A 31 -10.63 1.82 -11.38
CA PRO A 31 -11.19 2.77 -10.42
C PRO A 31 -10.25 3.04 -9.23
N TYR A 32 -9.14 2.30 -9.15
CA TYR A 32 -8.10 2.40 -8.15
C TYR A 32 -6.87 3.19 -8.62
N LEU A 33 -6.72 3.56 -9.89
CA LEU A 33 -5.61 4.42 -10.31
C LEU A 33 -5.89 5.85 -9.82
N PRO A 34 -5.08 6.41 -8.90
CA PRO A 34 -5.34 7.74 -8.37
C PRO A 34 -5.09 8.82 -9.43
N ASP A 35 -5.79 9.94 -9.27
CA ASP A 35 -5.54 11.14 -10.06
C ASP A 35 -4.59 12.10 -9.32
N PRO A 36 -3.82 12.96 -10.02
CA PRO A 36 -3.01 13.98 -9.37
C PRO A 36 -3.79 14.91 -8.42
N SER A 37 -5.09 15.09 -8.62
CA SER A 37 -5.97 15.85 -7.71
C SER A 37 -6.29 15.16 -6.38
N TYR A 38 -6.03 13.86 -6.24
CA TYR A 38 -6.42 13.11 -5.04
C TYR A 38 -5.54 13.50 -3.85
N ASN A 39 -6.14 13.54 -2.66
CA ASN A 39 -5.40 13.47 -1.40
C ASN A 39 -4.75 12.08 -1.25
N PRO A 40 -3.57 11.99 -0.60
CA PRO A 40 -2.94 10.71 -0.35
C PRO A 40 -3.71 9.88 0.68
N LEU A 41 -3.62 8.55 0.58
CA LEU A 41 -4.02 7.67 1.67
C LEU A 41 -3.00 7.81 2.81
N LYS A 42 -3.48 8.18 4.00
CA LYS A 42 -2.65 8.25 5.22
C LYS A 42 -2.69 6.91 5.94
N ILE A 43 -1.56 6.20 5.93
CA ILE A 43 -1.42 4.85 6.47
C ILE A 43 -0.63 4.91 7.78
N ASN A 44 -1.26 4.50 8.87
CA ASN A 44 -0.59 4.36 10.16
C ASN A 44 0.40 3.19 10.11
N VAL A 45 1.62 3.45 10.55
CA VAL A 45 2.69 2.46 10.65
C VAL A 45 3.36 2.57 12.02
N ASN A 46 3.44 1.45 12.74
CA ASN A 46 4.17 1.36 14.01
C ASN A 46 5.61 0.95 13.74
N LEU A 47 6.57 1.75 14.19
CA LEU A 47 7.98 1.40 14.29
C LEU A 47 8.18 0.78 15.68
N ILE A 48 8.16 -0.54 15.74
CA ILE A 48 8.33 -1.32 16.95
C ILE A 48 9.83 -1.53 17.19
N ILE A 49 10.40 -0.77 18.11
CA ILE A 49 11.82 -0.84 18.46
C ILE A 49 11.99 -1.84 19.60
N LEU A 50 12.54 -3.01 19.30
CA LEU A 50 12.81 -4.04 20.30
C LEU A 50 14.17 -3.81 20.94
N GLN A 51 14.21 -3.83 22.27
CA GLN A 51 15.39 -3.60 23.08
C GLN A 51 15.64 -4.77 24.03
N ARG A 52 16.87 -4.87 24.52
CA ARG A 52 17.22 -5.72 25.66
C ARG A 52 16.42 -5.34 26.90
N GLN A 53 16.39 -6.22 27.90
CA GLN A 53 15.66 -5.99 29.14
C GLN A 53 16.15 -4.73 29.90
N ASP A 54 17.42 -4.40 29.76
CA ASP A 54 18.02 -3.19 30.34
C ASP A 54 17.74 -1.90 29.53
N GLY A 55 17.12 -2.01 28.35
CA GLY A 55 16.85 -0.91 27.42
C GLY A 55 17.95 -0.67 26.38
N SER A 56 19.07 -1.39 26.43
CA SER A 56 20.14 -1.30 25.43
C SER A 56 19.86 -2.15 24.19
N GLY A 57 20.85 -2.35 23.32
CA GLY A 57 20.76 -3.27 22.19
C GLY A 57 20.23 -2.67 20.87
N ASN A 58 19.55 -1.53 20.90
CA ASN A 58 18.90 -0.93 19.73
C ASN A 58 18.76 0.60 19.89
N PHE A 59 17.98 1.26 19.01
CA PHE A 59 17.60 2.67 19.14
C PHE A 59 17.05 2.94 20.55
N GLN A 60 17.34 4.13 21.07
CA GLN A 60 16.98 4.58 22.40
C GLN A 60 15.80 5.56 22.34
N ASP A 61 15.01 5.61 23.41
CA ASP A 61 13.92 6.58 23.54
C ASP A 61 14.47 7.97 23.92
N ASN A 62 15.19 8.57 22.98
CA ASN A 62 15.74 9.92 23.10
C ASN A 62 15.48 10.72 21.81
N ALA A 63 15.71 12.03 21.88
CA ALA A 63 15.41 12.94 20.78
C ALA A 63 16.20 12.60 19.49
N ALA A 64 17.48 12.24 19.60
CA ALA A 64 18.33 11.99 18.43
C ALA A 64 17.87 10.75 17.65
N ASP A 65 17.62 9.64 18.34
CA ASP A 65 17.18 8.40 17.71
C ASP A 65 15.74 8.51 17.19
N ARG A 66 14.84 9.21 17.90
CA ARG A 66 13.50 9.51 17.38
C ARG A 66 13.55 10.38 16.12
N SER A 67 14.44 11.37 16.06
CA SER A 67 14.64 12.20 14.87
C SER A 67 15.14 11.38 13.69
N PHE A 68 16.12 10.49 13.90
CA PHE A 68 16.60 9.58 12.86
C PHE A 68 15.47 8.69 12.31
N LEU A 69 14.70 8.05 13.20
CA LEU A 69 13.57 7.20 12.81
C LEU A 69 12.49 7.97 12.06
N GLN A 70 12.21 9.21 12.47
CA GLN A 70 11.28 10.10 11.77
C GLN A 70 11.80 10.49 10.38
N ASN A 71 13.08 10.86 10.27
CA ASN A 71 13.70 11.22 8.99
C ASN A 71 13.67 10.06 8.00
N MET A 72 13.93 8.84 8.47
CA MET A 72 13.82 7.63 7.65
C MET A 72 12.40 7.49 7.06
N ILE A 73 11.34 7.71 7.84
CA ILE A 73 9.97 7.68 7.34
C ILE A 73 9.67 8.87 6.41
N ASN A 74 10.23 10.04 6.68
CA ASN A 74 10.10 11.19 5.77
C ASN A 74 10.70 10.87 4.39
N VAL A 75 11.86 10.20 4.34
CA VAL A 75 12.46 9.75 3.09
C VAL A 75 11.63 8.63 2.43
N THR A 76 11.04 7.72 3.21
CA THR A 76 10.08 6.73 2.67
C THR A 76 8.89 7.42 2.00
N ASN A 77 8.33 8.47 2.63
CA ASN A 77 7.28 9.28 2.03
C ASN A 77 7.76 10.03 0.78
N GLN A 78 9.00 10.51 0.76
CA GLN A 78 9.60 11.10 -0.42
C GLN A 78 9.64 10.11 -1.59
N VAL A 79 10.04 8.85 -1.35
CA VAL A 79 10.05 7.80 -2.39
C VAL A 79 8.67 7.65 -3.05
N PHE A 80 7.60 7.58 -2.26
CA PHE A 80 6.24 7.46 -2.79
C PHE A 80 5.71 8.74 -3.46
N SER A 81 6.22 9.91 -3.10
CA SER A 81 5.70 11.21 -3.57
C SER A 81 6.49 11.87 -4.69
N THR A 82 7.70 11.39 -5.00
CA THR A 82 8.60 11.95 -6.02
C THR A 82 9.11 10.87 -7.00
N LEU A 83 8.19 10.11 -7.59
CA LEU A 83 8.52 9.13 -8.62
C LEU A 83 9.01 9.82 -9.91
N VAL A 84 9.92 9.17 -10.62
CA VAL A 84 10.51 9.61 -11.89
C VAL A 84 10.04 8.73 -13.03
N ASP A 85 9.66 9.32 -14.16
CA ASP A 85 9.21 8.55 -15.33
C ASP A 85 10.38 7.75 -15.94
N ARG A 86 10.21 6.43 -16.01
CA ARG A 86 11.14 5.48 -16.63
C ARG A 86 10.47 4.60 -17.68
N ASN A 87 9.28 4.98 -18.14
CA ASN A 87 8.49 4.16 -19.07
C ASN A 87 9.25 3.88 -20.36
N GLU A 88 9.93 4.88 -20.95
CA GLU A 88 10.70 4.65 -22.18
C GLU A 88 11.98 3.82 -21.95
N GLU A 89 12.56 3.91 -20.75
CA GLU A 89 13.74 3.11 -20.36
C GLU A 89 13.40 1.61 -20.26
N TYR A 90 12.25 1.27 -19.67
CA TYR A 90 11.86 -0.13 -19.41
C TYR A 90 10.89 -0.71 -20.44
N TYR A 91 10.13 0.16 -21.12
CA TYR A 91 9.07 -0.22 -22.05
C TYR A 91 9.09 0.67 -23.30
N PRO A 92 10.18 0.64 -24.08
CA PRO A 92 10.39 1.56 -25.20
C PRO A 92 9.26 1.50 -26.23
N GLY A 93 8.79 2.67 -26.65
CA GLY A 93 7.73 2.83 -27.65
C GLY A 93 6.33 2.41 -27.19
N LYS A 94 6.11 2.13 -25.91
CA LYS A 94 4.79 1.74 -25.38
C LYS A 94 3.89 2.91 -25.00
N ASN A 95 4.44 4.13 -24.87
CA ASN A 95 3.69 5.35 -24.49
C ASN A 95 2.77 5.13 -23.27
N LEU A 96 3.30 4.49 -22.23
CA LEU A 96 2.54 4.19 -21.01
C LEU A 96 2.27 5.47 -20.21
N PRO A 97 1.11 5.59 -19.54
CA PRO A 97 0.86 6.70 -18.62
C PRO A 97 1.79 6.62 -17.41
N PHE A 98 2.10 7.77 -16.82
CA PHE A 98 2.96 7.90 -15.65
C PHE A 98 2.32 8.79 -14.59
N LEU A 99 2.56 8.46 -13.31
CA LEU A 99 2.21 9.28 -12.17
C LEU A 99 3.48 9.51 -11.33
N SER A 100 3.82 10.78 -11.09
CA SER A 100 4.98 11.15 -10.28
C SER A 100 4.75 10.99 -8.78
N ASN A 101 3.54 10.63 -8.35
CA ASN A 101 3.18 10.50 -6.95
C ASN A 101 2.20 9.32 -6.80
N ALA A 102 2.55 8.39 -5.92
CA ALA A 102 1.75 7.19 -5.65
C ALA A 102 0.50 7.48 -4.81
N LYS A 103 0.33 8.71 -4.29
CA LYS A 103 -0.77 9.14 -3.41
C LYS A 103 -0.88 8.30 -2.14
N ILE A 104 0.27 8.04 -1.53
CA ILE A 104 0.43 7.34 -0.25
C ILE A 104 1.27 8.20 0.69
N GLU A 105 0.85 8.28 1.95
CA GLU A 105 1.56 8.95 3.04
C GLU A 105 1.61 8.02 4.25
N ILE A 106 2.82 7.71 4.70
CA ILE A 106 3.09 6.92 5.89
C ILE A 106 3.09 7.83 7.11
N VAL A 107 2.25 7.50 8.11
CA VAL A 107 2.14 8.20 9.39
C VAL A 107 2.75 7.32 10.48
N PRO A 108 3.95 7.64 10.98
CA PRO A 108 4.65 6.76 11.91
C PRO A 108 4.19 6.94 13.36
N ASN A 109 4.13 5.84 14.10
CA ASN A 109 4.14 5.82 15.56
C ASN A 109 5.43 5.10 16.01
N ILE A 110 6.20 5.67 16.93
CA ILE A 110 7.45 5.04 17.41
C ILE A 110 7.20 4.46 18.80
N ILE A 111 7.32 3.14 18.92
CA ILE A 111 7.01 2.38 20.13
C ILE A 111 8.25 1.60 20.55
N PHE A 112 8.71 1.81 21.78
CA PHE A 112 9.84 1.09 22.36
C PHE A 112 9.34 -0.04 23.25
N ILE A 113 9.84 -1.25 23.04
CA ILE A 113 9.48 -2.44 23.82
C ILE A 113 10.76 -3.13 24.27
N LYS A 114 10.81 -3.45 25.57
CA LYS A 114 11.88 -4.26 26.15
C LYS A 114 11.46 -5.73 26.08
N ASP A 115 12.13 -6.49 25.24
CA ASP A 115 11.90 -7.93 25.06
C ASP A 115 13.23 -8.59 24.71
N GLU A 116 13.85 -9.24 25.69
CA GLU A 116 15.17 -9.89 25.54
C GLU A 116 15.17 -10.95 24.43
N ARG A 117 14.04 -11.64 24.23
CA ARG A 117 13.92 -12.66 23.19
C ARG A 117 13.67 -12.03 21.82
N GLY A 118 12.75 -11.08 21.74
CA GLY A 118 12.32 -10.47 20.50
C GLY A 118 13.37 -9.53 19.90
N TRP A 119 14.17 -8.86 20.73
CA TRP A 119 15.27 -8.01 20.28
C TRP A 119 16.31 -8.78 19.44
N ASN A 120 16.66 -9.99 19.87
CA ASN A 120 17.69 -10.80 19.23
C ASN A 120 17.14 -11.62 18.05
N ASN A 121 17.37 -11.14 16.83
CA ASN A 121 16.86 -11.80 15.62
C ASN A 121 17.54 -13.14 15.30
N ARG A 122 18.56 -13.58 16.06
CA ARG A 122 19.06 -14.96 16.00
C ARG A 122 18.11 -15.99 16.58
N ASN A 123 17.12 -15.54 17.35
CA ASN A 123 16.05 -16.40 17.81
C ASN A 123 15.10 -16.80 16.67
N ASP A 124 15.23 -16.18 15.49
CA ASP A 124 14.58 -16.67 14.29
C ASP A 124 15.34 -17.88 13.72
N HIS A 125 14.74 -19.06 13.86
CA HIS A 125 15.26 -20.28 13.26
C HIS A 125 14.93 -20.41 11.76
N ASN A 126 14.10 -19.50 11.22
CA ASN A 126 13.82 -19.43 9.80
C ASN A 126 14.87 -18.53 9.13
N PHE A 127 15.68 -19.11 8.26
CA PHE A 127 16.78 -18.43 7.56
C PHE A 127 16.38 -17.12 6.86
N ALA A 128 15.10 -16.97 6.51
CA ALA A 128 14.59 -15.83 5.76
C ALA A 128 14.01 -14.71 6.65
N GLY A 129 13.85 -14.91 7.97
CA GLY A 129 13.39 -13.84 8.86
C GLY A 129 11.95 -13.37 8.61
N VAL A 130 11.14 -14.15 7.88
CA VAL A 130 9.93 -13.65 7.23
C VAL A 130 8.68 -13.86 8.09
N PRO A 131 7.91 -12.79 8.37
CA PRO A 131 6.74 -12.85 9.26
C PRO A 131 5.58 -13.69 8.75
N TYR A 132 5.52 -14.01 7.45
CA TYR A 132 4.48 -14.90 6.93
C TYR A 132 4.81 -16.39 7.12
N LEU A 133 5.93 -16.83 7.71
CA LEU A 133 6.12 -18.27 7.95
C LEU A 133 5.50 -18.69 9.30
N SER A 134 4.83 -19.84 9.35
CA SER A 134 4.34 -20.39 10.62
C SER A 134 5.52 -20.56 11.58
N GLY A 135 5.39 -20.01 12.79
CA GLY A 135 6.45 -20.05 13.79
C GLY A 135 7.47 -18.93 13.66
N TRP A 136 7.06 -17.75 13.15
CA TRP A 136 7.88 -16.57 13.25
C TRP A 136 8.10 -16.23 14.73
N TYR A 137 9.34 -16.02 15.14
CA TYR A 137 9.70 -15.92 16.56
C TYR A 137 9.06 -14.74 17.31
N LEU A 138 8.56 -13.74 16.57
CA LEU A 138 7.83 -12.58 17.10
C LEU A 138 6.30 -12.75 17.09
N ASP A 139 5.76 -13.89 16.66
CA ASP A 139 4.30 -14.12 16.59
C ASP A 139 3.59 -13.82 17.92
N SER A 140 4.17 -14.24 19.06
CA SER A 140 3.57 -14.01 20.37
C SER A 140 3.53 -12.52 20.74
N LEU A 141 4.62 -11.80 20.47
CA LEU A 141 4.72 -10.37 20.77
C LEU A 141 3.80 -9.55 19.88
N ASP A 142 3.72 -9.90 18.59
CA ASP A 142 2.82 -9.23 17.67
C ASP A 142 1.34 -9.43 18.05
N GLN A 143 0.98 -10.62 18.53
CA GLN A 143 -0.37 -10.86 19.07
C GLN A 143 -0.65 -10.03 20.33
N GLU A 144 0.35 -9.83 21.19
CA GLU A 144 0.23 -8.96 22.37
C GLU A 144 0.00 -7.50 21.94
N ILE A 145 0.83 -6.99 21.03
CA ILE A 145 0.70 -5.63 20.47
C ILE A 145 -0.68 -5.45 19.81
N TYR A 146 -1.10 -6.42 19.00
CA TYR A 146 -2.38 -6.36 18.30
C TYR A 146 -3.57 -6.35 19.26
N ARG A 147 -3.52 -7.11 20.36
CA ARG A 147 -4.58 -7.14 21.38
C ARG A 147 -4.55 -5.97 22.35
N ASN A 148 -3.48 -5.17 22.32
CA ASN A 148 -3.38 -3.99 23.15
C ASN A 148 -4.17 -2.83 22.51
N ASP A 149 -5.28 -2.46 23.13
CA ASP A 149 -6.14 -1.37 22.66
C ASP A 149 -5.61 0.03 23.02
N THR A 150 -4.55 0.12 23.84
CA THR A 150 -3.87 1.40 24.10
C THR A 150 -2.87 1.75 23.01
N LEU A 151 -2.52 0.80 22.12
CA LEU A 151 -1.62 1.04 21.01
C LEU A 151 -2.41 1.31 19.72
N PRO A 152 -1.95 2.23 18.86
CA PRO A 152 -2.56 2.46 17.56
C PRO A 152 -2.56 1.18 16.72
N LYS A 153 -3.70 0.84 16.11
CA LYS A 153 -3.75 -0.21 15.09
C LYS A 153 -3.04 0.31 13.84
N ALA A 154 -1.98 -0.38 13.44
CA ALA A 154 -1.09 0.05 12.37
C ALA A 154 -0.40 -1.16 11.72
N ILE A 155 0.24 -0.95 10.57
CA ILE A 155 1.23 -1.90 10.05
C ILE A 155 2.44 -1.89 10.99
N ASN A 156 2.88 -3.05 11.48
CA ASN A 156 3.99 -3.17 12.43
C ASN A 156 5.31 -3.45 11.69
N LEU A 157 6.28 -2.53 11.81
CA LEU A 157 7.66 -2.71 11.39
C LEU A 157 8.52 -3.02 12.62
N TYR A 158 9.05 -4.25 12.70
CA TYR A 158 9.83 -4.73 13.84
C TYR A 158 11.32 -4.49 13.63
N PHE A 159 11.87 -3.53 14.37
CA PHE A 159 13.29 -3.21 14.35
C PHE A 159 14.02 -4.08 15.36
N THR A 160 14.82 -5.02 14.86
CA THR A 160 15.53 -6.02 15.65
C THR A 160 17.03 -5.94 15.41
N THR A 161 17.81 -6.64 16.23
CA THR A 161 19.26 -6.64 16.18
C THR A 161 19.79 -8.06 16.36
N ASP A 162 20.85 -8.41 15.65
CA ASP A 162 21.58 -9.66 15.91
C ASP A 162 22.36 -9.48 17.22
N GLY A 163 21.95 -10.20 18.26
CA GLY A 163 22.52 -10.06 19.59
C GLY A 163 23.99 -10.47 19.66
N GLN A 164 24.43 -11.47 18.88
CA GLN A 164 25.84 -11.86 18.86
C GLN A 164 26.68 -10.78 18.18
N LEU A 165 26.20 -10.21 17.08
CA LEU A 165 26.88 -9.12 16.39
C LEU A 165 26.93 -7.86 17.26
N TYR A 166 25.85 -7.56 17.99
CA TYR A 166 25.83 -6.48 18.97
C TYR A 166 26.92 -6.65 20.02
N GLU A 167 27.03 -7.82 20.65
CA GLU A 167 28.05 -8.10 21.65
C GLU A 167 29.46 -7.95 21.06
N GLN A 168 29.70 -8.49 19.86
CA GLN A 168 31.01 -8.42 19.22
C GLN A 168 31.40 -7.02 18.76
N MET A 169 30.46 -6.23 18.24
CA MET A 169 30.75 -4.91 17.66
C MET A 169 30.72 -3.80 18.71
N VAL A 170 29.70 -3.81 19.57
CA VAL A 170 29.38 -2.68 20.45
C VAL A 170 29.92 -2.89 21.85
N VAL A 171 29.78 -4.10 22.41
CA VAL A 171 30.15 -4.37 23.80
C VAL A 171 31.63 -4.71 23.92
N SER A 172 32.11 -5.69 23.14
CA SER A 172 33.49 -6.17 23.24
C SER A 172 34.45 -5.52 22.25
N ALA A 173 33.93 -4.82 21.23
CA ALA A 173 34.70 -4.28 20.10
C ALA A 173 35.66 -5.32 19.48
N ALA A 174 35.25 -6.60 19.46
CA ALA A 174 36.06 -7.72 18.99
C ALA A 174 36.10 -7.83 17.46
N THR A 175 35.20 -7.15 16.75
CA THR A 175 35.24 -7.06 15.29
C THR A 175 34.70 -5.73 14.77
N THR A 176 35.28 -5.30 13.65
CA THR A 176 34.75 -4.25 12.77
C THR A 176 34.62 -4.74 11.32
N ASP A 177 34.99 -6.00 11.03
CA ASP A 177 34.96 -6.59 9.69
C ASP A 177 33.55 -7.06 9.34
N TYR A 178 32.81 -6.14 8.72
CA TYR A 178 31.38 -6.24 8.47
C TYR A 178 31.04 -6.90 7.11
N ASP A 179 31.80 -6.62 6.05
CA ASP A 179 31.43 -7.04 4.69
C ASP A 179 31.37 -8.56 4.52
N ASN A 180 32.04 -9.30 5.40
CA ASN A 180 32.11 -10.76 5.42
C ASN A 180 31.06 -11.44 6.32
N LEU A 181 30.27 -10.67 7.08
CA LEU A 181 29.29 -11.24 8.03
C LEU A 181 27.92 -11.40 7.38
N VAL A 182 27.64 -12.63 6.92
CA VAL A 182 26.37 -13.03 6.27
C VAL A 182 25.13 -12.59 7.06
N PHE A 183 25.18 -12.63 8.40
CA PHE A 183 24.05 -12.29 9.26
C PHE A 183 23.77 -10.79 9.38
N PHE A 184 24.77 -9.91 9.20
CA PHE A 184 24.52 -8.47 9.22
C PHE A 184 23.78 -8.02 7.94
N LYS A 185 24.01 -8.75 6.83
CA LYS A 185 23.27 -8.56 5.57
C LYS A 185 21.84 -9.06 5.63
N GLN A 186 21.34 -9.57 6.77
CA GLN A 186 19.94 -9.97 6.92
C GLN A 186 19.00 -8.94 6.31
N HIS A 187 18.10 -9.48 5.51
CA HIS A 187 17.20 -8.72 4.65
C HIS A 187 15.98 -8.28 5.45
N ALA A 188 15.46 -7.12 5.10
CA ALA A 188 14.10 -6.80 5.51
C ALA A 188 13.15 -7.78 4.83
N ALA A 189 12.06 -8.14 5.49
CA ALA A 189 11.11 -9.10 4.94
C ALA A 189 9.70 -8.83 5.43
N SER A 190 8.77 -8.75 4.48
CA SER A 190 7.38 -8.40 4.74
C SER A 190 6.41 -9.54 4.51
N GLU A 191 5.27 -9.46 5.20
CA GLU A 191 4.08 -10.17 4.78
C GLU A 191 3.53 -9.64 3.46
N ILE A 192 2.72 -10.47 2.80
CA ILE A 192 1.94 -10.06 1.63
C ILE A 192 0.46 -10.16 2.04
N PRO A 193 -0.37 -9.14 1.75
CA PRO A 193 -1.79 -9.20 2.08
C PRO A 193 -2.43 -10.38 1.33
N THR A 194 -3.26 -11.17 2.02
CA THR A 194 -3.96 -12.31 1.41
C THR A 194 -5.46 -12.18 1.58
N LEU A 195 -6.23 -12.51 0.53
CA LEU A 195 -7.69 -12.57 0.58
C LEU A 195 -8.20 -13.86 1.27
N ARG A 196 -7.33 -14.85 1.48
CA ARG A 196 -7.70 -16.17 2.00
C ARG A 196 -6.83 -16.55 3.19
N VAL A 197 -7.48 -16.52 4.36
CA VAL A 197 -7.09 -17.01 5.69
C VAL A 197 -6.69 -18.50 5.71
N LYS A 198 -6.61 -19.20 4.55
CA LYS A 198 -6.38 -20.66 4.51
C LYS A 198 -5.08 -21.12 5.16
N VAL A 199 -4.11 -20.22 5.36
CA VAL A 199 -2.79 -20.55 5.93
C VAL A 199 -2.59 -19.91 7.32
N TYR A 200 -3.40 -18.95 7.75
CA TYR A 200 -3.23 -18.27 9.04
C TYR A 200 -4.52 -18.31 9.87
N PRO A 201 -4.48 -18.74 11.13
CA PRO A 201 -5.66 -18.75 12.01
C PRO A 201 -6.11 -17.35 12.45
N TYR A 202 -5.39 -16.31 12.05
CA TYR A 202 -5.69 -14.93 12.41
C TYR A 202 -6.74 -14.37 11.45
N GLY A 203 -7.85 -13.87 12.00
CA GLY A 203 -9.03 -13.49 11.24
C GLY A 203 -8.79 -12.36 10.21
N GLN A 204 -9.88 -11.92 9.57
CA GLN A 204 -9.92 -10.93 8.49
C GLN A 204 -9.24 -9.57 8.82
N TYR A 205 -8.85 -9.34 10.07
CA TYR A 205 -8.32 -8.07 10.60
C TYR A 205 -7.00 -8.21 11.37
N HIS A 206 -6.15 -9.20 11.05
CA HIS A 206 -4.86 -9.33 11.73
C HIS A 206 -3.88 -8.17 11.42
N SER A 207 -2.87 -8.00 12.28
CA SER A 207 -1.71 -7.12 12.09
C SER A 207 -0.98 -7.45 10.79
N MET A 208 -0.55 -6.43 10.04
CA MET A 208 0.35 -6.59 8.90
C MET A 208 1.77 -6.32 9.35
N ARG A 209 2.70 -7.23 9.04
CA ARG A 209 4.00 -7.29 9.70
C ARG A 209 5.18 -7.22 8.75
N CYS A 210 6.24 -6.54 9.16
CA CYS A 210 7.52 -6.53 8.47
C CYS A 210 8.65 -6.64 9.49
N HIS A 211 9.65 -7.47 9.18
CA HIS A 211 10.86 -7.60 9.96
C HIS A 211 11.94 -6.68 9.37
N ILE A 212 12.43 -5.73 10.16
CA ILE A 212 13.46 -4.75 9.80
C ILE A 212 14.72 -5.04 10.63
N ALA A 213 15.55 -5.98 10.16
CA ALA A 213 16.72 -6.43 10.89
C ALA A 213 17.94 -5.49 10.78
N ASN A 214 18.62 -5.29 11.90
CA ASN A 214 19.97 -4.73 12.02
C ASN A 214 20.14 -3.26 11.55
N VAL A 215 19.06 -2.48 11.38
CA VAL A 215 19.18 -1.07 10.96
C VAL A 215 19.99 -0.25 11.97
N TRP A 216 19.78 -0.47 13.27
CA TRP A 216 20.55 0.20 14.30
C TRP A 216 22.04 -0.18 14.28
N LEU A 217 22.36 -1.47 14.13
CA LEU A 217 23.75 -1.93 14.02
C LEU A 217 24.45 -1.33 12.79
N LYS A 218 23.74 -1.25 11.66
CA LYS A 218 24.20 -0.58 10.43
C LYS A 218 24.54 0.88 10.70
N LEU A 219 23.63 1.61 11.35
CA LEU A 219 23.87 3.00 11.74
C LEU A 219 25.04 3.16 12.70
N TRP A 220 25.12 2.33 13.73
CA TRP A 220 26.24 2.33 14.67
C TRP A 220 27.57 2.15 13.94
N TRP A 221 27.64 1.15 13.05
CA TRP A 221 28.85 0.86 12.27
C TRP A 221 29.24 2.03 11.35
N LYS A 222 28.27 2.59 10.61
CA LYS A 222 28.50 3.77 9.77
C LYS A 222 29.04 4.97 10.55
N ARG A 223 28.50 5.23 11.75
CA ARG A 223 28.96 6.31 12.63
C ARG A 223 30.37 6.07 13.17
N GLN A 224 30.59 4.88 13.75
CA GLN A 224 31.79 4.60 14.56
C GLN A 224 32.99 4.14 13.73
N VAL A 225 32.75 3.48 12.59
CA VAL A 225 33.82 2.88 11.77
C VAL A 225 34.03 3.65 10.48
N LEU A 226 32.95 3.97 9.76
CA LEU A 226 33.06 4.69 8.48
C LEU A 226 33.09 6.21 8.63
N HIS A 227 32.66 6.73 9.77
CA HIS A 227 32.43 8.16 10.00
C HIS A 227 31.51 8.79 8.94
N GLU A 228 30.54 8.02 8.47
CA GLU A 228 29.52 8.51 7.55
C GLU A 228 28.44 9.29 8.31
N PRO A 229 27.87 10.32 7.69
CA PRO A 229 26.73 11.03 8.26
C PRO A 229 25.47 10.16 8.26
N ASP A 230 24.63 10.34 9.27
CA ASP A 230 23.41 9.54 9.50
C ASP A 230 22.47 9.48 8.30
N TRP A 231 22.40 10.55 7.51
CA TRP A 231 21.51 10.63 6.34
C TRP A 231 21.77 9.54 5.31
N THR A 232 22.98 8.97 5.24
CA THR A 232 23.25 7.83 4.33
C THR A 232 22.42 6.61 4.73
N MET A 233 22.34 6.32 6.04
CA MET A 233 21.49 5.24 6.56
C MET A 233 20.01 5.56 6.52
N GLU A 234 19.62 6.82 6.76
CA GLU A 234 18.23 7.26 6.60
C GLU A 234 17.76 6.93 5.18
N TYR A 235 18.56 7.28 4.16
CA TYR A 235 18.23 7.04 2.77
C TYR A 235 18.22 5.57 2.36
N GLU A 236 19.25 4.81 2.75
CA GLU A 236 19.34 3.37 2.43
C GLU A 236 18.21 2.57 3.08
N SER A 237 17.97 2.79 4.38
CA SER A 237 16.94 2.06 5.14
C SER A 237 15.54 2.48 4.70
N ALA A 238 15.30 3.77 4.46
CA ALA A 238 14.00 4.27 4.01
C ALA A 238 13.55 3.67 2.68
N LYS A 239 14.48 3.47 1.74
CA LYS A 239 14.18 2.80 0.46
C LYS A 239 13.88 1.32 0.62
N SER A 240 14.60 0.65 1.52
CA SER A 240 14.29 -0.74 1.88
C SER A 240 12.90 -0.83 2.50
N ILE A 241 12.57 0.08 3.42
CA ILE A 241 11.24 0.15 4.03
C ILE A 241 10.16 0.44 2.99
N ALA A 242 10.39 1.35 2.04
CA ALA A 242 9.43 1.62 0.97
C ALA A 242 9.13 0.38 0.12
N HIS A 243 10.16 -0.44 -0.17
CA HIS A 243 10.01 -1.71 -0.87
C HIS A 243 9.19 -2.72 -0.07
N GLU A 244 9.53 -2.90 1.20
CA GLU A 244 8.82 -3.78 2.13
C GLU A 244 7.36 -3.37 2.31
N LEU A 245 7.10 -2.08 2.48
CA LEU A 245 5.75 -1.53 2.49
C LEU A 245 5.03 -1.80 1.15
N GLY A 246 5.74 -1.77 0.03
CA GLY A 246 5.20 -2.18 -1.27
C GLY A 246 4.65 -3.61 -1.25
N HIS A 247 5.35 -4.57 -0.64
CA HIS A 247 4.83 -5.93 -0.45
C HIS A 247 3.59 -5.98 0.44
N LEU A 248 3.59 -5.24 1.55
CA LEU A 248 2.44 -5.12 2.45
C LEU A 248 1.22 -4.48 1.76
N MET A 249 1.47 -3.69 0.72
CA MET A 249 0.47 -3.09 -0.17
C MET A 249 0.20 -3.91 -1.44
N GLY A 250 0.58 -5.19 -1.44
CA GLY A 250 0.22 -6.16 -2.49
C GLY A 250 1.16 -6.19 -3.69
N LEU A 251 2.28 -5.45 -3.69
CA LEU A 251 3.22 -5.48 -4.79
C LEU A 251 4.08 -6.75 -4.80
N SER A 252 4.57 -7.10 -5.99
CA SER A 252 5.46 -8.22 -6.23
C SER A 252 6.77 -7.71 -6.82
N HIS A 253 7.82 -8.51 -6.71
CA HIS A 253 9.11 -8.11 -7.27
C HIS A 253 9.05 -7.84 -8.77
N THR A 254 9.85 -6.87 -9.21
CA THR A 254 10.12 -6.59 -10.62
C THR A 254 11.45 -7.20 -11.07
N ASP A 255 11.73 -7.19 -12.38
CA ASP A 255 13.03 -7.62 -12.92
C ASP A 255 14.18 -6.82 -12.28
N ASP A 256 15.24 -7.53 -11.86
CA ASP A 256 16.43 -6.96 -11.24
C ASP A 256 17.20 -5.99 -12.13
N LYS A 257 16.98 -6.02 -13.45
CA LYS A 257 17.54 -5.09 -14.42
C LYS A 257 16.92 -3.69 -14.33
N HIS A 258 15.72 -3.57 -13.76
CA HIS A 258 15.05 -2.28 -13.58
C HIS A 258 15.59 -1.58 -12.31
N ILE A 259 16.76 -0.96 -12.42
CA ILE A 259 17.49 -0.39 -11.27
C ILE A 259 16.75 0.75 -10.54
N HIS A 260 15.79 1.40 -11.22
CA HIS A 260 14.93 2.44 -10.67
C HIS A 260 13.65 1.88 -10.04
N ALA A 261 13.26 0.64 -10.34
CA ALA A 261 12.01 0.08 -9.83
C ALA A 261 12.02 -0.06 -8.31
N LEU A 262 10.96 0.44 -7.65
CA LEU A 262 10.77 0.31 -6.21
C LEU A 262 10.83 -1.17 -5.78
N MET A 263 10.19 -2.04 -6.55
CA MET A 263 10.05 -3.47 -6.26
C MET A 263 11.18 -4.35 -6.80
N ARG A 264 12.34 -3.77 -7.11
CA ARG A 264 13.54 -4.53 -7.46
C ARG A 264 13.99 -5.42 -6.29
N THR A 265 14.28 -6.70 -6.56
CA THR A 265 14.68 -7.67 -5.52
C THR A 265 16.08 -7.39 -4.99
N ARG A 266 17.04 -7.11 -5.88
CA ARG A 266 18.43 -6.85 -5.47
C ARG A 266 18.58 -5.59 -4.62
N PHE A 267 19.46 -5.69 -3.63
CA PHE A 267 19.90 -4.57 -2.81
C PHE A 267 20.51 -3.45 -3.66
N GLY A 268 20.36 -2.23 -3.16
CA GLY A 268 20.73 -1.00 -3.87
C GLY A 268 19.75 -0.63 -4.99
N GLY A 269 20.18 0.31 -5.83
CA GLY A 269 19.33 0.92 -6.86
C GLY A 269 18.70 2.24 -6.38
N VAL A 270 18.05 2.93 -7.31
CA VAL A 270 17.51 4.26 -7.07
C VAL A 270 16.11 4.18 -6.44
N ARG A 271 15.30 3.17 -6.80
CA ARG A 271 13.97 2.89 -6.20
C ARG A 271 13.05 4.12 -6.23
N ASP A 272 13.09 4.86 -7.33
CA ASP A 272 12.35 6.10 -7.61
C ASP A 272 11.31 5.92 -8.74
N TYR A 273 10.99 4.68 -9.13
CA TYR A 273 10.03 4.39 -10.20
C TYR A 273 9.00 3.34 -9.80
N MET A 274 7.75 3.59 -10.19
CA MET A 274 6.64 2.64 -10.17
C MET A 274 5.80 2.83 -11.43
N THR A 275 5.28 1.73 -11.94
CA THR A 275 4.27 1.73 -13.00
C THR A 275 2.91 2.20 -12.46
N THR A 276 2.06 2.71 -13.33
CA THR A 276 0.66 3.03 -12.99
C THR A 276 -0.13 1.80 -12.53
N THR A 277 0.19 0.61 -13.04
CA THR A 277 -0.39 -0.66 -12.57
C THR A 277 -0.02 -0.96 -11.12
N GLU A 278 1.24 -0.74 -10.72
CA GLU A 278 1.65 -0.93 -9.33
C GLU A 278 0.97 0.08 -8.40
N ILE A 279 0.90 1.36 -8.79
CA ILE A 279 0.20 2.39 -8.00
C ILE A 279 -1.28 2.00 -7.85
N ALA A 280 -1.95 1.63 -8.94
CA ALA A 280 -3.35 1.17 -8.87
C ALA A 280 -3.53 -0.05 -7.97
N LYS A 281 -2.57 -0.99 -7.97
CA LYS A 281 -2.60 -2.18 -7.11
C LYS A 281 -2.48 -1.84 -5.62
N ILE A 282 -1.70 -0.82 -5.27
CA ILE A 282 -1.64 -0.33 -3.88
C ILE A 282 -3.02 0.16 -3.43
N HIS A 283 -3.62 1.08 -4.19
CA HIS A 283 -4.93 1.64 -3.86
C HIS A 283 -6.04 0.58 -3.88
N GLU A 284 -5.99 -0.36 -4.81
CA GLU A 284 -6.85 -1.53 -4.85
C GLU A 284 -6.67 -2.38 -3.59
N SER A 285 -5.45 -2.55 -3.11
CA SER A 285 -5.18 -3.34 -1.90
C SER A 285 -5.84 -2.73 -0.67
N PHE A 286 -5.75 -1.41 -0.50
CA PHE A 286 -6.48 -0.70 0.57
C PHE A 286 -7.99 -0.63 0.35
N GLY A 287 -8.46 -0.85 -0.88
CA GLY A 287 -9.87 -0.97 -1.19
C GLY A 287 -10.43 -2.35 -0.88
N LEU A 288 -9.68 -3.42 -1.18
CA LEU A 288 -10.22 -4.79 -1.24
C LEU A 288 -9.78 -5.71 -0.10
N TYR A 289 -8.72 -5.39 0.65
CA TYR A 289 -8.19 -6.27 1.70
C TYR A 289 -8.57 -5.73 3.08
N PRO A 290 -9.53 -6.36 3.79
CA PRO A 290 -10.01 -5.80 5.06
C PRO A 290 -8.97 -5.77 6.16
N SER A 291 -7.92 -6.61 6.08
CA SER A 291 -6.79 -6.56 6.99
C SER A 291 -6.06 -5.22 6.94
N LEU A 292 -6.07 -4.54 5.78
CA LEU A 292 -5.42 -3.24 5.58
C LEU A 292 -6.32 -2.05 5.95
N TRP A 293 -7.64 -2.21 5.96
CA TRP A 293 -8.56 -1.09 6.16
C TRP A 293 -8.36 -0.39 7.49
N GLN A 294 -8.06 -1.14 8.55
CA GLN A 294 -7.88 -0.59 9.90
C GLN A 294 -6.64 0.31 10.03
N PHE A 295 -5.72 0.28 9.07
CA PHE A 295 -4.47 1.05 9.11
C PHE A 295 -4.57 2.39 8.37
N VAL A 296 -5.60 2.59 7.55
CA VAL A 296 -5.82 3.88 6.90
C VAL A 296 -6.63 4.78 7.82
N GLN A 297 -6.15 6.00 8.05
CA GLN A 297 -6.83 6.98 8.90
C GLN A 297 -8.30 7.18 8.49
N GLU A 298 -9.14 7.42 9.47
CA GLU A 298 -10.59 7.35 9.34
C GLU A 298 -11.21 8.49 8.52
N ASP A 299 -10.55 9.65 8.55
CA ASP A 299 -10.93 10.90 7.88
C ASP A 299 -10.42 10.97 6.43
N VAL A 300 -9.70 9.94 5.97
CA VAL A 300 -9.10 9.93 4.63
C VAL A 300 -10.18 9.79 3.56
N ILE A 301 -10.23 10.81 2.70
CA ILE A 301 -10.95 10.82 1.43
C ILE A 301 -10.04 11.32 0.32
N TYR A 302 -10.24 10.84 -0.91
CA TYR A 302 -9.51 11.36 -2.07
C TYR A 302 -9.84 12.83 -2.35
N GLY A 303 -11.00 13.32 -1.91
CA GLY A 303 -11.33 14.76 -1.93
C GLY A 303 -11.49 15.35 -3.33
N SER A 304 -11.71 14.52 -4.36
CA SER A 304 -11.88 14.94 -5.75
C SER A 304 -13.09 14.27 -6.38
N PRO A 305 -13.95 14.99 -7.14
CA PRO A 305 -15.07 14.37 -7.84
C PRO A 305 -14.65 13.32 -8.88
N SER A 306 -13.43 13.40 -9.41
CA SER A 306 -12.92 12.37 -10.33
C SER A 306 -12.64 11.04 -9.62
N ALA A 307 -12.64 11.03 -8.29
CA ALA A 307 -12.51 9.83 -7.48
C ALA A 307 -13.84 9.11 -7.23
N ASP A 308 -14.97 9.77 -7.49
CA ASP A 308 -16.28 9.19 -7.23
C ASP A 308 -16.51 7.94 -8.08
N TRP A 309 -17.12 6.93 -7.47
CA TRP A 309 -17.48 5.68 -8.13
C TRP A 309 -18.78 5.90 -8.92
N VAL A 310 -18.62 6.20 -10.22
CA VAL A 310 -19.74 6.49 -11.12
C VAL A 310 -20.23 5.22 -11.82
N ILE A 311 -21.37 4.70 -11.38
CA ILE A 311 -22.04 3.53 -11.96
C ILE A 311 -22.90 4.00 -13.12
N THR A 312 -22.55 3.58 -14.33
CA THR A 312 -23.23 4.00 -15.58
C THR A 312 -24.05 2.89 -16.24
N GLY A 313 -24.01 1.66 -15.70
CA GLY A 313 -24.75 0.50 -16.20
C GLY A 313 -25.14 -0.45 -15.07
N GLU A 314 -25.28 -1.74 -15.37
CA GLU A 314 -25.52 -2.76 -14.36
C GLU A 314 -24.20 -3.21 -13.72
N GLU A 315 -24.08 -3.07 -12.39
CA GLU A 315 -22.95 -3.55 -11.62
C GLU A 315 -23.40 -4.33 -10.39
N THR A 316 -22.65 -5.39 -10.05
CA THR A 316 -22.88 -6.17 -8.82
C THR A 316 -21.60 -6.26 -8.00
N TRP A 317 -21.66 -5.84 -6.74
CA TRP A 317 -20.56 -5.85 -5.78
C TRP A 317 -20.76 -6.94 -4.74
N THR A 318 -20.08 -8.07 -4.96
CA THR A 318 -20.12 -9.27 -4.09
C THR A 318 -18.94 -9.39 -3.13
N GLY A 319 -17.94 -8.51 -3.26
CA GLY A 319 -16.74 -8.50 -2.43
C GLY A 319 -16.68 -7.27 -1.52
N ASN A 320 -16.37 -7.54 -0.25
CA ASN A 320 -16.10 -6.55 0.78
C ASN A 320 -15.12 -5.49 0.27
N ARG A 321 -15.44 -4.20 0.45
CA ARG A 321 -14.56 -3.09 0.05
C ARG A 321 -14.66 -1.87 0.95
N ARG A 322 -13.56 -1.16 1.10
CA ARG A 322 -13.50 0.22 1.62
C ARG A 322 -13.30 1.18 0.46
N LEU A 323 -14.17 2.18 0.38
CA LEU A 323 -14.09 3.28 -0.57
C LEU A 323 -13.54 4.53 0.11
N TYR A 324 -12.88 5.37 -0.68
CA TYR A 324 -12.32 6.65 -0.25
C TYR A 324 -12.92 7.83 -1.03
N ALA A 325 -14.12 7.61 -1.59
CA ALA A 325 -14.87 8.57 -2.41
C ALA A 325 -16.38 8.26 -2.35
N ASN A 326 -17.19 9.10 -2.98
CA ASN A 326 -18.64 8.90 -3.05
C ASN A 326 -19.01 7.82 -4.07
N ILE A 327 -20.27 7.37 -4.02
CA ILE A 327 -20.88 6.51 -5.02
C ILE A 327 -21.96 7.33 -5.75
N ILE A 328 -21.98 7.25 -7.08
CA ILE A 328 -22.99 7.91 -7.92
C ILE A 328 -23.58 6.87 -8.86
N VAL A 329 -24.85 6.50 -8.68
CA VAL A 329 -25.59 5.62 -9.58
C VAL A 329 -26.34 6.49 -10.59
N LYS A 330 -25.92 6.46 -11.84
CA LYS A 330 -26.46 7.30 -12.92
C LYS A 330 -27.84 6.83 -13.38
N THR A 331 -28.60 7.76 -13.95
CA THR A 331 -29.92 7.50 -14.54
C THR A 331 -29.91 6.24 -15.44
N GLY A 332 -30.81 5.29 -15.17
CA GLY A 332 -30.91 4.02 -15.92
C GLY A 332 -29.90 2.94 -15.51
N ALA A 333 -28.96 3.24 -14.62
CA ALA A 333 -28.00 2.28 -14.08
C ALA A 333 -28.56 1.54 -12.85
N THR A 334 -27.97 0.37 -12.55
CA THR A 334 -28.32 -0.41 -11.37
C THR A 334 -27.05 -0.85 -10.65
N LEU A 335 -26.93 -0.52 -9.36
CA LEU A 335 -25.89 -1.05 -8.48
C LEU A 335 -26.51 -2.05 -7.50
N THR A 336 -26.06 -3.31 -7.56
CA THR A 336 -26.44 -4.36 -6.60
C THR A 336 -25.30 -4.63 -5.63
N ILE A 337 -25.56 -4.56 -4.32
CA ILE A 337 -24.57 -4.78 -3.26
C ILE A 337 -25.00 -5.98 -2.41
N SER A 338 -24.17 -7.02 -2.37
CA SER A 338 -24.38 -8.23 -1.54
C SER A 338 -23.25 -8.48 -0.55
N SER A 339 -22.44 -7.45 -0.29
CA SER A 339 -21.24 -7.50 0.57
C SER A 339 -21.15 -6.28 1.49
N GLU A 340 -20.10 -6.22 2.32
CA GLU A 340 -19.83 -5.05 3.17
C GLU A 340 -19.11 -3.96 2.38
N ILE A 341 -19.72 -2.77 2.33
CA ILE A 341 -19.12 -1.56 1.75
C ILE A 341 -18.88 -0.55 2.88
N LEU A 342 -17.63 -0.15 3.06
CA LEU A 342 -17.26 0.98 3.92
C LEU A 342 -17.10 2.22 3.05
N ILE A 343 -17.86 3.27 3.35
CA ILE A 343 -17.68 4.59 2.71
C ILE A 343 -17.04 5.58 3.71
N PRO A 344 -16.47 6.70 3.23
CA PRO A 344 -15.97 7.73 4.12
C PRO A 344 -17.03 8.27 5.09
N ASN A 345 -16.58 8.89 6.19
CA ASN A 345 -17.47 9.44 7.21
C ASN A 345 -18.44 10.49 6.66
N ASP A 346 -17.98 11.32 5.73
CA ASP A 346 -18.76 12.31 4.98
C ASP A 346 -19.21 11.80 3.59
N GLY A 347 -18.93 10.52 3.30
CA GLY A 347 -19.26 9.89 2.04
C GLY A 347 -20.77 9.81 1.79
N THR A 348 -21.13 9.95 0.53
CA THR A 348 -22.52 9.90 0.05
C THR A 348 -22.71 8.81 -1.00
N ILE A 349 -23.96 8.34 -1.09
CA ILE A 349 -24.45 7.55 -2.22
C ILE A 349 -25.54 8.35 -2.89
N THR A 350 -25.28 8.80 -4.12
CA THR A 350 -26.24 9.54 -4.93
C THR A 350 -26.87 8.58 -5.93
N VAL A 351 -28.19 8.41 -5.86
CA VAL A 351 -28.97 7.63 -6.82
C VAL A 351 -29.76 8.61 -7.65
N GLU A 352 -29.40 8.76 -8.93
CA GLU A 352 -30.11 9.66 -9.83
C GLU A 352 -31.53 9.15 -10.13
N GLN A 353 -32.41 10.03 -10.57
CA GLN A 353 -33.77 9.66 -10.93
C GLN A 353 -33.76 8.57 -12.02
N GLY A 354 -34.51 7.49 -11.80
CA GLY A 354 -34.56 6.35 -12.72
C GLY A 354 -33.35 5.40 -12.63
N ALA A 355 -32.46 5.59 -11.66
CA ALA A 355 -31.43 4.62 -11.29
C ALA A 355 -31.90 3.71 -10.16
N ASN A 356 -31.24 2.55 -9.97
CA ASN A 356 -31.56 1.60 -8.91
C ASN A 356 -30.33 1.31 -8.04
N LEU A 357 -30.52 1.32 -6.72
CA LEU A 357 -29.57 0.79 -5.74
C LEU A 357 -30.23 -0.37 -5.00
N LEU A 358 -29.71 -1.57 -5.18
CA LEU A 358 -30.23 -2.80 -4.58
C LEU A 358 -29.24 -3.31 -3.53
N ILE A 359 -29.68 -3.47 -2.28
CA ILE A 359 -28.85 -4.06 -1.21
C ILE A 359 -29.41 -5.45 -0.89
N GLU A 360 -28.75 -6.49 -1.40
CA GLU A 360 -29.19 -7.88 -1.35
C GLU A 360 -28.32 -8.69 -0.40
N GLY A 361 -28.59 -8.60 0.90
CA GLY A 361 -27.80 -9.27 1.94
C GLY A 361 -26.44 -8.62 2.22
N GLY A 362 -26.12 -7.52 1.54
CA GLY A 362 -24.98 -6.66 1.84
C GLY A 362 -25.29 -5.64 2.94
N MET A 363 -24.27 -4.86 3.29
CA MET A 363 -24.39 -3.71 4.17
C MET A 363 -23.53 -2.56 3.67
N VAL A 364 -24.04 -1.33 3.77
CA VAL A 364 -23.23 -0.14 3.55
C VAL A 364 -23.18 0.67 4.84
N LYS A 365 -21.97 0.95 5.32
CA LYS A 365 -21.76 1.75 6.53
C LYS A 365 -20.64 2.77 6.34
N ARG A 366 -20.73 3.85 7.11
CA ARG A 366 -19.63 4.79 7.31
C ARG A 366 -18.64 4.22 8.32
N LEU A 367 -17.37 4.59 8.20
CA LEU A 367 -16.32 4.05 9.06
C LEU A 367 -16.58 4.33 10.57
N ASN A 368 -17.04 5.53 10.91
CA ASN A 368 -17.35 5.96 12.28
C ASN A 368 -18.85 6.10 12.58
N GLY A 369 -19.71 5.53 11.73
CA GLY A 369 -21.14 5.61 11.95
C GLY A 369 -21.55 4.84 13.21
N THR A 370 -22.03 5.56 14.23
CA THR A 370 -23.17 5.05 15.01
C THR A 370 -24.28 4.64 14.04
N THR A 371 -25.25 3.82 14.45
CA THR A 371 -26.31 3.25 13.58
C THR A 371 -27.08 4.24 12.68
N GLU A 372 -26.93 5.56 12.88
CA GLU A 372 -27.41 6.61 12.00
C GLU A 372 -26.61 6.67 10.67
N GLY A 373 -27.20 6.15 9.60
CA GLY A 373 -26.59 6.08 8.27
C GLY A 373 -26.20 4.67 7.82
N LEU A 374 -26.58 3.65 8.60
CA LEU A 374 -26.48 2.26 8.19
C LEU A 374 -27.58 1.93 7.17
N PHE A 375 -27.20 1.61 5.94
CA PHE A 375 -28.13 1.06 4.95
C PHE A 375 -28.08 -0.46 5.05
N ILE A 376 -29.08 -1.05 5.72
CA ILE A 376 -29.31 -2.49 5.70
C ILE A 376 -30.39 -2.77 4.67
N GLY A 377 -30.09 -3.60 3.68
CA GLY A 377 -31.10 -4.10 2.75
C GLY A 377 -32.05 -5.06 3.48
N SER A 378 -33.31 -4.66 3.64
CA SER A 378 -34.40 -5.61 3.85
C SER A 378 -34.97 -5.99 2.49
N SER A 379 -35.21 -7.27 2.26
CA SER A 379 -35.92 -7.74 1.07
C SER A 379 -37.38 -7.27 1.10
N SER A 380 -37.65 -6.08 0.58
CA SER A 380 -39.02 -5.65 0.25
C SER A 380 -39.03 -5.23 -1.22
N LYS A 381 -39.50 -6.14 -2.06
CA LYS A 381 -40.10 -5.78 -3.35
C LYS A 381 -41.43 -5.09 -3.03
N GLU A 382 -41.59 -3.84 -3.41
CA GLU A 382 -42.90 -3.28 -3.75
C GLU A 382 -42.99 -3.12 -5.27
#